data_AF-A0A924ENB5-F1
#
_entry.id   AF-A0A924ENB5-F1
#
_cell.length_a   1.000
_cell.length_b   1.000
_cell.length_c   1.000
_cell.angle_alpha   90.00
_cell.angle_beta   90.00
_cell.angle_gamma   90.00
#
_symmetry.space_group_name_H-M   'P 1'
#
loop_
_entity.id
_entity.type
_entity.pdbx_description
1 polymer ?
#
loop_
_entity_poly.entity_id
_entity_poly.type
_entity_poly.pdbx_seq_one_letter_code
_entity_poly.pdbx_strand_id
1 'polypeptide(L)'
;MKNLIVILTLLIFQITFAQKTQTFKIKKYQVAVLDDSLKESSGLNFYKDKLYTFNDSGNTSELFQINPQTGKIKKKLETNLQNIDWESLTNDGENFYVGDFGNNTGSRKDLRIYKIPFRDSLILDSIKTISFYYPEQKDFIPKNLNNNFDGEA
;
A
#
# COMPACT_ATOMS: atom_id res chain seq x y z
N MET A 1 -4.39 50.54 -31.15
CA MET A 1 -3.68 50.81 -29.88
C MET A 1 -4.36 50.21 -28.64
N LYS A 2 -5.66 50.42 -28.40
CA LYS A 2 -6.38 49.85 -27.24
C LYS A 2 -6.28 48.31 -27.12
N ASN A 3 -6.46 47.56 -28.21
CA ASN A 3 -6.41 46.09 -28.17
C ASN A 3 -4.99 45.55 -27.86
N LEU A 4 -3.95 46.29 -28.24
CA LEU A 4 -2.56 45.94 -27.95
C LEU A 4 -2.26 46.09 -26.45
N ILE A 5 -2.78 47.15 -25.83
CA ILE A 5 -2.65 47.40 -24.40
C ILE A 5 -3.32 46.27 -23.60
N VAL A 6 -4.53 45.87 -23.99
CA VAL A 6 -5.27 44.78 -23.32
C VAL A 6 -4.52 43.45 -23.38
N ILE A 7 -3.99 43.09 -24.55
CA ILE A 7 -3.19 41.86 -24.75
C ILE A 7 -1.91 41.92 -23.89
N LEU A 8 -1.24 43.08 -23.85
CA LEU A 8 -0.03 43.27 -23.06
C LEU A 8 -0.31 43.14 -21.55
N THR A 9 -1.43 43.70 -21.05
CA THR A 9 -1.84 43.54 -19.66
C THR A 9 -2.17 42.08 -19.30
N LEU A 10 -2.84 41.34 -20.20
CA LEU A 10 -3.15 39.91 -19.99
C LEU A 10 -1.86 39.06 -19.92
N LEU A 11 -0.87 39.33 -20.78
CA LEU A 11 0.42 38.65 -20.76
C LEU A 11 1.21 38.93 -19.47
N ILE A 12 1.23 40.18 -19.00
CA ILE A 12 1.91 40.56 -17.76
C ILE A 12 1.26 39.87 -16.55
N PHE A 13 -0.08 39.79 -16.53
CA PHE A 13 -0.82 39.14 -15.44
C PHE A 13 -0.48 37.64 -15.32
N GLN A 14 -0.32 36.92 -16.44
CA GLN A 14 0.05 35.50 -16.44
C GLN A 14 1.44 35.24 -15.83
N ILE A 15 2.38 36.18 -16.00
CA ILE A 15 3.75 36.04 -15.48
C ILE A 15 3.79 36.34 -13.97
N THR A 16 2.98 37.29 -13.49
CA THR A 16 2.95 37.67 -12.07
C THR A 16 2.26 36.67 -11.14
N PHE A 17 1.40 35.80 -11.69
CA PHE A 17 0.72 34.73 -10.93
C PHE A 17 1.38 33.35 -11.08
N ALA A 18 2.55 33.27 -11.71
CA ALA A 18 3.32 32.03 -11.74
C ALA A 18 3.78 31.66 -10.32
N GLN A 19 3.19 30.60 -9.75
CA GLN A 19 3.57 30.12 -8.42
C GLN A 19 5.03 29.68 -8.44
N LYS A 20 5.79 30.11 -7.42
CA LYS A 20 7.17 29.69 -7.23
C LYS A 20 7.17 28.25 -6.70
N THR A 21 7.53 27.28 -7.53
CA THR A 21 7.59 25.88 -7.11
C THR A 21 8.64 25.71 -6.02
N GLN A 22 8.21 25.37 -4.80
CA GLN A 22 9.12 25.02 -3.72
C GLN A 22 9.59 23.58 -3.93
N THR A 23 10.85 23.41 -4.30
CA THR A 23 11.47 22.09 -4.39
C THR A 23 11.95 21.67 -3.01
N PHE A 24 11.23 20.74 -2.36
CA PHE A 24 11.71 20.11 -1.14
C PHE A 24 12.83 19.13 -1.51
N LYS A 25 14.08 19.49 -1.19
CA LYS A 25 15.23 18.57 -1.33
C LYS A 25 15.18 17.53 -0.23
N ILE A 26 14.35 16.50 -0.40
CA ILE A 26 14.32 15.33 0.47
C ILE A 26 15.59 14.53 0.18
N LYS A 27 16.57 14.59 1.09
CA LYS A 27 17.73 13.68 1.03
C LYS A 27 17.28 12.30 1.47
N LYS A 28 17.70 11.26 0.74
CA LYS A 28 17.54 9.88 1.19
C LYS A 28 18.29 9.74 2.52
N TYR A 29 17.60 9.29 3.55
CA TYR A 29 18.17 8.97 4.85
C TYR A 29 17.75 7.54 5.19
N GLN A 30 18.73 6.67 5.37
CA GLN A 30 18.49 5.29 5.76
C GLN A 30 18.44 5.20 7.29
N VAL A 31 17.35 4.66 7.80
CA VAL A 31 17.18 4.43 9.25
C VAL A 31 17.74 3.06 9.64
N ALA A 32 17.36 2.02 8.88
CA ALA A 32 17.75 0.64 9.15
C ALA A 32 17.79 -0.20 7.87
N VAL A 33 18.37 -1.39 7.99
CA VAL A 33 18.19 -2.50 7.04
C VAL A 33 17.18 -3.45 7.68
N LEU A 34 16.18 -3.90 6.92
CA LEU A 34 15.21 -4.89 7.39
C LEU A 34 15.89 -6.26 7.50
N ASP A 35 15.36 -7.10 8.38
CA ASP A 35 15.80 -8.50 8.51
C ASP A 35 15.63 -9.25 7.16
N ASP A 36 16.59 -10.10 6.78
CA ASP A 36 16.55 -10.85 5.50
C ASP A 36 15.35 -11.78 5.36
N SER A 37 14.65 -12.09 6.47
CA SER A 37 13.39 -12.82 6.47
C SER A 37 12.18 -11.96 6.07
N LEU A 38 12.30 -10.63 6.08
CA LEU A 38 11.28 -9.67 5.61
C LEU A 38 11.43 -9.40 4.11
N LYS A 39 11.29 -10.46 3.31
CA LYS A 39 11.40 -10.37 1.85
C LYS A 39 10.15 -9.73 1.29
N GLU A 40 10.35 -8.85 0.29
CA GLU A 40 9.25 -8.31 -0.51
C GLU A 40 8.13 -7.72 0.36
N SER A 41 8.51 -6.77 1.21
CA SER A 41 7.56 -6.10 2.09
C SER A 41 6.64 -5.17 1.31
N SER A 42 5.37 -5.55 1.15
CA SER A 42 4.33 -4.78 0.42
C SER A 42 3.40 -3.97 1.34
N GLY A 43 3.74 -3.82 2.62
CA GLY A 43 2.90 -3.07 3.55
C GLY A 43 3.59 -2.63 4.83
N LEU A 44 3.28 -1.41 5.29
CA LEU A 44 3.84 -0.84 6.51
C LEU A 44 2.82 0.04 7.24
N ASN A 45 2.58 -0.23 8.52
CA ASN A 45 1.58 0.50 9.28
C ASN A 45 1.90 0.60 10.79
N PHE A 46 1.60 1.74 11.40
CA PHE A 46 1.70 1.91 12.85
C PHE A 46 0.39 1.57 13.55
N TYR A 47 0.49 0.78 14.61
CA TYR A 47 -0.61 0.50 15.54
C TYR A 47 -0.11 0.56 16.98
N LYS A 48 -0.70 1.44 17.80
CA LYS A 48 -0.30 1.67 19.22
C LYS A 48 1.22 1.81 19.38
N ASP A 49 1.82 2.71 18.60
CA ASP A 49 3.26 3.03 18.54
C ASP A 49 4.19 1.87 18.14
N LYS A 50 3.63 0.78 17.63
CA LYS A 50 4.37 -0.37 17.10
C LYS A 50 4.25 -0.38 15.59
N LEU A 51 5.38 -0.60 14.92
CA LEU A 51 5.45 -0.68 13.47
C LEU A 51 5.23 -2.13 13.03
N TYR A 52 4.31 -2.34 12.10
CA TYR A 52 3.97 -3.65 11.55
C TYR A 52 4.17 -3.69 10.05
N THR A 53 4.54 -4.86 9.55
CA THR A 53 4.73 -5.16 8.14
C THR A 53 4.38 -6.62 7.83
N PHE A 54 4.39 -7.01 6.56
CA PHE A 54 4.23 -8.39 6.07
C PHE A 54 5.07 -8.57 4.80
N ASN A 55 5.21 -9.82 4.34
CA ASN A 55 5.83 -10.18 3.07
C ASN A 55 4.75 -10.49 2.02
N ASP A 56 4.98 -10.16 0.75
CA ASP A 56 4.07 -10.39 -0.39
C ASP A 56 3.86 -11.89 -0.73
N SER A 57 3.38 -12.18 -1.95
CA SER A 57 3.12 -13.54 -2.43
C SER A 57 4.32 -14.50 -2.33
N GLY A 58 4.03 -15.80 -2.22
CA GLY A 58 5.07 -16.84 -2.10
C GLY A 58 5.74 -16.94 -0.72
N ASN A 59 5.45 -16.00 0.18
CA ASN A 59 5.91 -15.98 1.56
C ASN A 59 4.82 -16.44 2.55
N THR A 60 5.18 -16.51 3.83
CA THR A 60 4.29 -16.85 4.94
C THR A 60 3.25 -15.75 5.22
N SER A 61 2.09 -16.13 5.77
CA SER A 61 1.00 -15.20 6.11
C SER A 61 1.12 -14.67 7.54
N GLU A 62 2.21 -13.96 7.80
CA GLU A 62 2.52 -13.40 9.13
C GLU A 62 2.50 -11.87 9.10
N LEU A 63 2.02 -11.27 10.20
CA LEU A 63 2.28 -9.86 10.48
C LEU A 63 3.50 -9.75 11.40
N PHE A 64 4.52 -9.02 10.96
CA PHE A 64 5.76 -8.81 11.71
C PHE A 64 5.72 -7.46 12.41
N GLN A 65 5.81 -7.47 13.74
CA GLN A 65 6.14 -6.27 14.49
C GLN A 65 7.65 -6.02 14.37
N ILE A 66 8.06 -4.86 13.88
CA ILE A 66 9.47 -4.48 13.72
C ILE A 66 9.86 -3.31 14.61
N ASN A 67 11.15 -3.20 14.90
CA ASN A 67 11.73 -2.02 15.54
C ASN A 67 11.88 -0.89 14.49
N PRO A 68 11.22 0.28 14.66
CA PRO A 68 11.30 1.35 13.67
C PRO A 68 12.68 1.99 13.54
N GLN A 69 13.56 1.86 14.54
CA GLN A 69 14.93 2.39 14.50
C GLN A 69 15.95 1.38 13.98
N THR A 70 15.71 0.07 14.16
CA THR A 70 16.71 -0.96 13.86
C THR A 70 16.28 -1.96 12.79
N GLY A 71 15.03 -1.96 12.34
CA GLY A 71 14.50 -2.91 11.34
C GLY A 71 14.31 -4.34 11.86
N LYS A 72 14.77 -4.65 13.08
CA LYS A 72 14.71 -6.01 13.66
C LYS A 72 13.28 -6.43 13.99
N ILE A 73 12.95 -7.68 13.73
CA ILE A 73 11.68 -8.30 14.13
C ILE A 73 11.63 -8.42 15.67
N LYS A 74 10.53 -7.94 16.26
CA LYS A 74 10.22 -8.03 17.69
C LYS A 74 9.21 -9.13 18.01
N LYS A 75 8.21 -9.31 17.14
CA LYS A 75 7.13 -10.29 17.32
C LYS A 75 6.61 -10.71 15.95
N LYS A 76 6.21 -11.98 15.82
CA LYS A 76 5.46 -12.51 14.69
C LYS A 76 4.03 -12.80 15.14
N LEU A 77 3.07 -12.49 14.28
CA LEU A 77 1.66 -12.81 14.47
C LEU A 77 1.21 -13.69 13.30
N GLU A 78 1.09 -14.98 13.55
CA GLU A 78 0.64 -15.96 12.55
C GLU A 78 -0.86 -15.82 12.31
N THR A 79 -1.26 -15.57 11.06
CA THR A 79 -2.67 -15.34 10.72
C THR A 79 -3.39 -16.63 10.30
N ASN A 80 -2.64 -17.66 9.86
CA ASN A 80 -3.14 -18.88 9.22
C ASN A 80 -4.00 -18.62 7.97
N LEU A 81 -3.87 -17.44 7.37
CA LEU A 81 -4.53 -17.09 6.12
C LEU A 81 -3.70 -17.59 4.93
N GLN A 82 -4.31 -17.61 3.75
CA GLN A 82 -3.57 -17.78 2.51
C GLN A 82 -3.05 -16.41 2.07
N ASN A 83 -1.74 -16.30 1.85
CA ASN A 83 -1.13 -15.17 1.19
C ASN A 83 -1.07 -15.47 -0.31
N ILE A 84 -2.08 -15.04 -1.06
CA ILE A 84 -2.07 -15.19 -2.52
C ILE A 84 -1.27 -14.05 -3.13
N ASP A 85 -1.63 -12.80 -2.80
CA ASP A 85 -0.89 -11.61 -3.23
C ASP A 85 -1.22 -10.42 -2.33
N TRP A 86 -0.55 -10.37 -1.16
CA TRP A 86 -0.79 -9.32 -0.16
C TRP A 86 -0.09 -8.01 -0.53
N GLU A 87 -0.84 -6.91 -0.56
CA GLU A 87 -0.39 -5.62 -1.13
C GLU A 87 -0.70 -4.39 -0.27
N SER A 88 -1.35 -4.55 0.88
CA SER A 88 -1.63 -3.40 1.74
C SER A 88 -1.86 -3.76 3.21
N LEU A 89 -1.44 -2.86 4.12
CA LEU A 89 -1.70 -2.95 5.56
C LEU A 89 -2.23 -1.63 6.11
N THR A 90 -3.37 -1.69 6.80
CA THR A 90 -3.89 -0.57 7.60
C THR A 90 -4.60 -1.07 8.86
N ASN A 91 -5.10 -0.17 9.71
CA ASN A 91 -5.85 -0.54 10.92
C ASN A 91 -6.96 0.48 11.25
N ASP A 92 -7.96 0.05 12.03
CA ASP A 92 -9.05 0.89 12.56
C ASP A 92 -8.91 1.21 14.06
N GLY A 93 -7.76 0.92 14.68
CA GLY A 93 -7.55 1.03 16.13
C GLY A 93 -7.94 -0.23 16.93
N GLU A 94 -8.58 -1.22 16.29
CA GLU A 94 -8.96 -2.49 16.90
C GLU A 94 -8.53 -3.72 16.07
N ASN A 95 -8.45 -3.55 14.75
CA ASN A 95 -8.24 -4.61 13.77
C ASN A 95 -7.23 -4.14 12.72
N PHE A 96 -6.40 -5.06 12.24
CA PHE A 96 -5.66 -4.88 11.01
C PHE A 96 -6.53 -5.20 9.80
N TYR A 97 -6.23 -4.52 8.70
CA TYR A 97 -6.79 -4.77 7.39
C TYR A 97 -5.64 -5.08 6.45
N VAL A 98 -5.66 -6.29 5.89
CA VAL A 98 -4.67 -6.76 4.92
C VAL A 98 -5.34 -6.90 3.57
N GLY A 99 -4.81 -6.23 2.56
CA GLY A 99 -5.27 -6.34 1.18
C GLY A 99 -4.63 -7.55 0.50
N ASP A 100 -5.44 -8.52 0.07
CA ASP A 100 -5.01 -9.65 -0.77
C ASP A 100 -5.64 -9.44 -2.16
N PHE A 101 -5.00 -8.58 -2.93
CA PHE A 101 -5.55 -8.05 -4.17
C PHE A 101 -4.52 -7.70 -5.25
N GLY A 102 -3.25 -8.10 -5.09
CA GLY A 102 -2.28 -8.07 -6.19
C GLY A 102 -2.80 -8.86 -7.39
N ASN A 103 -2.60 -8.29 -8.59
CA ASN A 103 -3.25 -8.77 -9.80
C ASN A 103 -2.47 -8.36 -11.07
N ASN A 104 -1.14 -8.47 -11.03
CA ASN A 104 -0.24 -8.20 -12.17
C ASN A 104 -0.68 -8.85 -13.48
N THR A 105 -1.21 -10.07 -13.44
CA THR A 105 -1.70 -10.79 -14.62
C THR A 105 -3.09 -10.36 -15.08
N GLY A 106 -3.85 -9.64 -14.26
CA GLY A 106 -5.23 -9.24 -14.56
C GLY A 106 -6.23 -10.41 -14.58
N SER A 107 -5.90 -11.53 -13.93
CA SER A 107 -6.68 -12.78 -13.99
C SER A 107 -7.39 -13.15 -12.69
N ARG A 108 -7.07 -12.48 -11.57
CA ARG A 108 -7.66 -12.74 -10.25
C ARG A 108 -9.14 -12.34 -10.22
N LYS A 109 -9.96 -13.17 -9.56
CA LYS A 109 -11.41 -12.98 -9.36
C LYS A 109 -11.82 -12.96 -7.90
N ASP A 110 -10.85 -13.16 -7.03
CA ASP A 110 -10.98 -13.54 -5.64
C ASP A 110 -10.36 -12.49 -4.71
N LEU A 111 -10.31 -11.24 -5.20
CA LEU A 111 -9.77 -10.08 -4.49
C LEU A 111 -10.52 -9.89 -3.17
N ARG A 112 -9.76 -9.58 -2.12
CA ARG A 112 -10.33 -9.49 -0.79
C ARG A 112 -9.52 -8.59 0.12
N ILE A 113 -10.16 -8.19 1.22
CA ILE A 113 -9.53 -7.56 2.36
C ILE A 113 -9.79 -8.45 3.58
N TYR A 114 -8.73 -8.87 4.27
CA TYR A 114 -8.84 -9.57 5.54
C TYR A 114 -8.91 -8.56 6.68
N LYS A 115 -9.93 -8.66 7.53
CA LYS A 115 -10.04 -7.93 8.79
C LYS A 115 -9.62 -8.85 9.94
N ILE A 116 -8.46 -8.58 10.52
CA ILE A 116 -7.78 -9.40 11.52
C ILE A 116 -7.83 -8.69 12.89
N PRO A 117 -8.56 -9.22 13.89
CA PRO A 117 -8.61 -8.60 15.21
C PRO A 117 -7.24 -8.54 15.87
N PHE A 118 -6.91 -7.42 16.53
CA PHE A 118 -5.66 -7.34 17.30
C PHE A 118 -5.78 -8.13 18.61
N ARG A 119 -5.19 -9.33 18.65
CA ARG A 119 -5.14 -10.19 19.83
C ARG A 119 -3.80 -10.90 19.91
N ASP A 120 -3.35 -11.26 21.12
CA ASP A 120 -2.08 -11.97 21.30
C ASP A 120 -2.09 -13.39 20.71
N SER A 121 -3.26 -14.01 20.62
CA SER A 121 -3.50 -15.25 19.91
C SER A 121 -4.65 -15.05 18.94
N LEU A 122 -4.39 -15.30 17.66
CA LEU A 122 -5.40 -15.26 16.61
C LEU A 122 -6.12 -16.61 16.54
N ILE A 123 -7.45 -16.54 16.51
CA ILE A 123 -8.32 -17.67 16.17
C ILE A 123 -8.83 -17.39 14.76
N LEU A 124 -8.64 -18.33 13.82
CA LEU A 124 -8.97 -18.13 12.40
C LEU A 124 -10.43 -17.66 12.20
N ASP A 125 -11.38 -18.25 12.95
CA ASP A 125 -12.81 -17.90 12.91
C ASP A 125 -13.12 -16.45 13.31
N SER A 126 -12.17 -15.76 13.94
CA SER A 126 -12.32 -14.33 14.29
C SER A 126 -11.96 -13.39 13.13
N ILE A 127 -11.28 -13.90 12.10
CA ILE A 127 -10.89 -13.14 10.92
C ILE A 127 -12.07 -13.06 9.96
N LYS A 128 -12.36 -11.86 9.45
CA LYS A 128 -13.41 -11.64 8.46
C LYS A 128 -12.80 -11.37 7.09
N THR A 129 -13.46 -11.84 6.05
CA THR A 129 -13.08 -11.59 4.66
C THR A 129 -14.10 -10.66 4.02
N ILE A 130 -13.61 -9.56 3.44
CA ILE A 130 -14.41 -8.63 2.65
C ILE A 130 -13.99 -8.81 1.19
N SER A 131 -14.76 -9.61 0.45
CA SER A 131 -14.52 -9.83 -0.98
C SER A 131 -15.00 -8.66 -1.81
N PHE A 132 -14.26 -8.35 -2.87
CA PHE A 132 -14.67 -7.36 -3.87
C PHE A 132 -14.19 -7.78 -5.27
N TYR A 133 -14.65 -7.07 -6.28
CA TYR A 133 -14.19 -7.23 -7.66
C TYR A 133 -14.29 -5.90 -8.38
N TYR A 134 -13.54 -5.73 -9.46
CA TYR A 134 -13.67 -4.57 -10.35
C TYR A 134 -14.83 -4.79 -11.32
N PRO A 135 -15.91 -3.99 -11.28
CA PRO A 135 -17.05 -4.17 -12.17
C PRO A 135 -16.68 -4.08 -13.65
N GLU A 136 -15.63 -3.34 -14.00
CA GLU A 136 -15.14 -3.10 -15.35
C GLU A 136 -14.21 -4.22 -15.86
N GLN A 137 -13.72 -5.11 -14.99
CA GLN A 137 -12.87 -6.24 -15.40
C GLN A 137 -13.73 -7.34 -16.01
N LYS A 138 -13.89 -7.28 -17.34
CA LYS A 138 -14.66 -8.27 -18.12
C LYS A 138 -13.81 -9.39 -18.69
N ASP A 139 -12.52 -9.13 -18.89
CA ASP A 139 -11.55 -10.06 -19.43
C ASP A 139 -10.58 -10.50 -18.32
N PHE A 140 -10.35 -11.81 -18.22
CA PHE A 140 -9.46 -12.43 -17.24
C PHE A 140 -8.40 -13.30 -17.91
N ILE A 141 -8.18 -13.11 -19.22
CA ILE A 141 -7.05 -13.69 -19.94
C ILE A 141 -5.77 -13.05 -19.37
N PRO A 142 -4.80 -13.83 -18.89
CA PRO A 142 -3.56 -13.29 -18.32
C PRO A 142 -2.84 -12.34 -19.28
N LYS A 143 -2.62 -11.11 -18.82
CA LYS A 143 -1.91 -10.02 -19.50
C LYS A 143 -0.97 -9.35 -18.50
N ASN A 144 0.20 -9.96 -18.33
CA ASN A 144 1.19 -9.53 -17.34
C ASN A 144 1.54 -8.04 -17.52
N LEU A 145 1.27 -7.23 -16.49
CA LEU A 145 1.45 -5.78 -16.44
C LEU A 145 0.73 -5.00 -17.57
N ASN A 146 -0.19 -5.64 -18.28
CA ASN A 146 -0.90 -5.07 -19.42
C ASN A 146 -2.42 -5.17 -19.20
N ASN A 147 -2.86 -4.68 -18.05
CA ASN A 147 -4.26 -4.58 -17.66
C ASN A 147 -4.42 -3.39 -16.69
N ASN A 148 -5.66 -2.90 -16.50
CA ASN A 148 -5.95 -1.75 -15.63
C ASN A 148 -6.41 -2.14 -14.22
N PHE A 149 -6.31 -3.42 -13.86
CA PHE A 149 -6.90 -3.99 -12.66
C PHE A 149 -5.84 -4.52 -11.70
N ASP A 150 -4.62 -3.98 -11.82
CA ASP A 150 -3.47 -4.32 -11.01
C ASP A 150 -3.33 -3.33 -9.85
N GLY A 151 -3.10 -3.87 -8.65
CA GLY A 151 -3.09 -3.14 -7.38
C GLY A 151 -1.98 -3.61 -6.46
N GLU A 152 -0.74 -3.61 -6.96
CA GLU A 152 0.48 -3.94 -6.21
C GLU A 152 1.13 -2.72 -5.51
N ALA A 153 1.93 -2.96 -4.47
CA ALA A 153 2.58 -1.97 -3.60
C ALA A 153 3.98 -1.51 -4.04
#